data_AF-A0A6C0LIW4-F1
#
_entry.id   AF-A0A6C0LIW4-F1
#
_cell.length_a   1.000
_cell.length_b   1.000
_cell.length_c   1.000
_cell.angle_alpha   90.00
_cell.angle_beta   90.00
_cell.angle_gamma   90.00
#
_symmetry.space_group_name_H-M   'P 1'
#
loop_
_entity.id
_entity.type
_entity.pdbx_description
1 polymer ?
#
loop_
_entity_poly.entity_id
_entity_poly.type
_entity_poly.pdbx_seq_one_letter_code
_entity_poly.pdbx_strand_id
1 'polypeptide(L)'
;MTALLIKEAMANMPDTLNTAKDIQEYFKIAMKETVPHVPPHEIPQADIALIEKFKKLQPQFTAVVSGYHMINKTPIKESVWEEINCDIVGGVCNIRDESNGNHLSGKDNRFDNVDISNKTAKKSGNNISISSYRLTSVCCDKSPGNAKDILAEIEKRDGTFQYYSLLVRDEKKHSIISYEWYLIPKDHYLFKIDAITPKVGKVGKKKSEIVGWESKYCDITFSMSSQLWYKIDIREIAQYKLCSTEINNGNPKINYSQIFHSFNNASNAI
;
A
#
# COMPACT_ATOMS: atom_id res chain seq x y z
N MET A 1 10.99 2.29 17.57
CA MET A 1 10.85 3.76 17.63
C MET A 1 10.06 4.19 18.87
N THR A 2 8.86 3.64 19.12
CA THR A 2 7.98 4.00 20.25
C THR A 2 8.64 3.88 21.64
N ALA A 3 9.41 2.82 21.91
CA ALA A 3 10.06 2.64 23.21
C ALA A 3 11.23 3.61 23.46
N LEU A 4 11.85 4.16 22.40
CA LEU A 4 12.92 5.16 22.51
C LEU A 4 12.31 6.53 22.84
N LEU A 5 11.23 6.89 22.14
CA LEU A 5 10.48 8.13 22.33
C LEU A 5 9.84 8.22 23.72
N ILE A 6 9.33 7.10 24.25
CA ILE A 6 8.80 7.06 25.62
C ILE A 6 9.91 7.31 26.65
N LYS A 7 11.09 6.72 26.48
CA LYS A 7 12.23 6.95 27.38
C LYS A 7 12.69 8.40 27.37
N GLU A 8 12.73 9.03 26.20
CA GLU A 8 13.13 10.42 26.04
C GLU A 8 12.07 11.39 26.61
N ALA A 9 10.79 11.12 26.38
CA ALA A 9 9.70 11.90 26.99
C ALA A 9 9.69 11.78 28.53
N MET A 10 9.98 10.58 29.07
CA MET A 10 10.13 10.36 30.51
C MET A 10 11.33 11.09 31.10
N ALA A 11 12.46 11.13 30.38
CA ALA A 11 13.67 11.82 30.83
C ALA A 11 13.51 13.34 30.92
N ASN A 12 12.59 13.91 30.13
CA ASN A 12 12.34 15.35 30.08
C ASN A 12 11.05 15.77 30.83
N MET A 13 10.41 14.86 31.57
CA MET A 13 9.15 15.12 32.26
C MET A 13 9.36 16.11 33.43
N PRO A 14 8.60 17.22 33.50
CA PRO A 14 8.70 18.15 34.63
C PRO A 14 8.25 17.50 35.94
N ASP A 15 9.04 17.68 37.00
CA ASP A 15 8.73 17.20 38.37
C ASP A 15 7.43 17.79 38.95
N THR A 16 6.92 18.86 38.34
CA THR A 16 5.68 19.54 38.75
C THR A 16 4.41 18.80 38.32
N LEU A 17 4.51 17.76 37.49
CA LEU A 17 3.36 16.95 37.05
C LEU A 17 3.01 15.92 38.13
N ASN A 18 1.96 16.19 38.90
CA ASN A 18 1.58 15.40 40.08
C ASN A 18 0.28 14.61 39.93
N THR A 19 -0.45 14.77 38.81
CA THR A 19 -1.66 13.98 38.55
C THR A 19 -1.49 13.08 37.33
N ALA A 20 -2.18 11.93 37.36
CA ALA A 20 -2.21 11.00 36.22
C ALA A 20 -2.74 11.66 34.93
N LYS A 21 -3.63 12.66 35.08
CA LYS A 21 -4.19 13.42 33.95
C LYS A 21 -3.14 14.33 33.31
N ASP A 22 -2.34 15.02 34.11
CA ASP A 22 -1.31 15.93 33.60
C ASP A 22 -0.15 15.16 32.96
N ILE A 23 0.20 14.00 33.53
CA ILE A 23 1.16 13.07 32.93
C ILE A 23 0.64 12.54 31.58
N GLN A 24 -0.64 12.17 31.49
CA GLN A 24 -1.24 11.72 30.23
C GLN A 24 -1.28 12.82 29.16
N GLU A 25 -1.63 14.05 29.53
CA GLU A 25 -1.65 15.17 28.57
C GLU A 25 -0.23 15.55 28.13
N TYR A 26 0.75 15.51 29.04
CA TYR A 26 2.16 15.70 28.70
C TYR A 26 2.65 14.66 27.69
N PHE A 27 2.39 13.37 27.90
CA PHE A 27 2.75 12.34 26.92
C PHE A 27 2.04 12.56 25.58
N LYS A 28 0.78 12.97 25.59
CA LYS A 28 0.04 13.25 24.36
C LYS A 28 0.64 14.41 23.58
N ILE A 29 1.10 15.48 24.24
CA ILE A 29 1.79 16.62 23.62
C ILE A 29 3.18 16.21 23.14
N ALA A 30 4.01 15.62 24.00
CA ALA A 30 5.36 15.18 23.67
C ALA A 30 5.38 14.14 22.53
N MET A 31 4.39 13.24 22.48
CA MET A 31 4.25 12.29 21.38
C MET A 31 3.70 12.92 20.10
N LYS A 32 3.01 14.06 20.17
CA LYS A 32 2.52 14.80 19.00
C LYS A 32 3.63 15.66 18.39
N GLU A 33 4.55 16.17 19.21
CA GLU A 33 5.72 16.96 18.79
C GLU A 33 6.89 16.08 18.28
N THR A 34 6.97 14.82 18.70
CA THR A 34 8.01 13.87 18.25
C THR A 34 7.67 13.14 16.95
N VAL A 35 6.43 13.22 16.47
CA VAL A 35 6.14 12.88 15.07
C VAL A 35 6.56 14.09 14.25
N PRO A 36 7.62 14.00 13.42
CA PRO A 36 8.01 15.13 12.59
C PRO A 36 6.78 15.62 11.83
N HIS A 37 6.42 16.89 12.03
CA HIS A 37 5.47 17.57 11.19
C HIS A 37 6.10 17.66 9.81
N VAL A 38 5.89 16.62 9.00
CA VAL A 38 6.21 16.67 7.58
C VAL A 38 5.24 17.70 7.03
N PRO A 39 5.72 18.87 6.55
CA PRO A 39 4.83 19.84 5.94
C PRO A 39 4.07 19.12 4.82
N PRO A 40 2.76 19.38 4.67
CA PRO A 40 1.98 18.73 3.63
C PRO A 40 2.69 18.97 2.30
N HIS A 41 3.16 17.90 1.67
CA HIS A 41 3.72 17.98 0.34
C HIS A 41 2.62 18.55 -0.56
N GLU A 42 2.85 19.72 -1.15
CA GLU A 42 1.88 20.30 -2.08
C GLU A 42 1.67 19.29 -3.21
N ILE A 43 0.41 18.89 -3.42
CA ILE A 43 0.01 17.98 -4.48
C ILE A 43 -0.03 18.82 -5.77
N PRO A 44 0.70 18.46 -6.83
CA PRO A 44 0.64 19.17 -8.10
C PRO A 44 -0.81 19.35 -8.60
N GLN A 45 -1.12 20.48 -9.24
CA GLN A 45 -2.49 20.78 -9.69
C GLN A 45 -3.10 19.71 -10.62
N ALA A 46 -2.28 19.08 -11.46
CA ALA A 46 -2.70 17.99 -12.34
C ALA A 46 -3.13 16.74 -11.54
N ASP A 47 -2.43 16.44 -10.44
CA ASP A 47 -2.75 15.34 -9.54
C ASP A 47 -4.06 15.59 -8.80
N ILE A 48 -4.33 16.86 -8.40
CA ILE A 48 -5.58 17.25 -7.76
C ILE A 48 -6.78 16.92 -8.65
N ALA A 49 -6.73 17.25 -9.95
CA ALA A 49 -7.84 16.97 -10.86
C ALA A 49 -8.14 15.48 -11.00
N LEU A 50 -7.10 14.64 -11.09
CA LEU A 50 -7.24 13.18 -11.17
C LEU A 50 -7.78 12.59 -9.86
N ILE A 51 -7.25 13.02 -8.72
CA ILE A 51 -7.71 12.61 -7.39
C ILE A 51 -9.19 12.97 -7.19
N GLU A 52 -9.58 14.20 -7.52
CA GLU A 52 -10.97 14.65 -7.43
C GLU A 52 -11.90 13.92 -8.40
N LYS A 53 -11.42 13.55 -9.60
CA LYS A 53 -12.13 12.66 -10.53
C LYS A 53 -12.40 11.30 -9.87
N PHE A 54 -11.41 10.68 -9.23
CA PHE A 54 -11.54 9.33 -8.67
C PHE A 54 -12.28 9.29 -7.33
N LYS A 55 -12.23 10.33 -6.52
CA LYS A 55 -13.05 10.44 -5.29
C LYS A 55 -14.55 10.31 -5.57
N LYS A 56 -15.02 10.75 -6.75
CA LYS A 56 -16.42 10.62 -7.18
C LYS A 56 -16.83 9.18 -7.48
N LEU A 57 -15.89 8.24 -7.57
CA LEU A 57 -16.15 6.82 -7.83
C LEU A 57 -16.57 6.05 -6.57
N GLN A 58 -16.75 6.70 -5.42
CA GLN A 58 -17.12 6.03 -4.17
C GLN A 58 -18.33 5.07 -4.31
N PRO A 59 -19.44 5.41 -5.01
CA PRO A 59 -20.54 4.46 -5.20
C PRO A 59 -20.13 3.24 -6.03
N GLN A 60 -19.40 3.44 -7.13
CA GLN A 60 -18.91 2.38 -8.01
C GLN A 60 -17.90 1.48 -7.27
N PHE A 61 -16.97 2.08 -6.52
CA PHE A 61 -16.03 1.38 -5.65
C PHE A 61 -16.75 0.44 -4.69
N THR A 62 -17.75 0.95 -3.97
CA THR A 62 -18.56 0.15 -3.05
C THR A 62 -19.29 -0.97 -3.80
N ALA A 63 -19.90 -0.69 -4.95
CA ALA A 63 -20.64 -1.68 -5.73
C ALA A 63 -19.75 -2.82 -6.23
N VAL A 64 -18.61 -2.51 -6.85
CA VAL A 64 -17.67 -3.50 -7.40
C VAL A 64 -17.06 -4.36 -6.29
N VAL A 65 -16.55 -3.74 -5.21
CA VAL A 65 -15.96 -4.46 -4.08
C VAL A 65 -17.01 -5.35 -3.38
N SER A 66 -18.24 -4.87 -3.23
CA SER A 66 -19.34 -5.69 -2.69
C SER A 66 -19.68 -6.85 -3.61
N GLY A 67 -19.80 -6.59 -4.92
CA GLY A 67 -20.07 -7.60 -5.95
C GLY A 67 -19.03 -8.71 -5.96
N TYR A 68 -17.73 -8.36 -5.89
CA TYR A 68 -16.65 -9.34 -5.75
C TYR A 68 -16.88 -10.26 -4.54
N HIS A 69 -17.22 -9.67 -3.38
CA HIS A 69 -17.45 -10.41 -2.15
C HIS A 69 -18.81 -11.11 -2.05
N MET A 70 -19.74 -10.87 -2.97
CA MET A 70 -20.95 -11.70 -3.09
C MET A 70 -20.59 -13.12 -3.58
N ILE A 71 -19.48 -13.27 -4.29
CA ILE A 71 -19.04 -14.53 -4.89
C ILE A 71 -17.81 -15.09 -4.14
N ASN A 72 -16.88 -14.20 -3.76
CA ASN A 72 -15.57 -14.59 -3.23
C ASN A 72 -15.47 -14.39 -1.72
N LYS A 73 -14.88 -15.38 -1.03
CA LYS A 73 -14.49 -15.26 0.39
C LYS A 73 -13.10 -14.66 0.57
N THR A 74 -12.21 -14.82 -0.40
CA THR A 74 -10.84 -14.33 -0.32
C THR A 74 -10.83 -12.80 -0.32
N PRO A 75 -10.00 -12.14 0.50
CA PRO A 75 -9.82 -10.69 0.38
C PRO A 75 -9.21 -10.31 -0.98
N ILE A 76 -9.64 -9.18 -1.55
CA ILE A 76 -9.00 -8.59 -2.75
C ILE A 76 -7.53 -8.31 -2.45
N LYS A 77 -6.63 -8.89 -3.24
CA LYS A 77 -5.17 -8.76 -3.14
C LYS A 77 -4.51 -9.07 -4.48
N GLU A 78 -3.27 -8.61 -4.65
CA GLU A 78 -2.41 -8.95 -5.81
C GLU A 78 -3.13 -8.65 -7.13
N SER A 79 -3.07 -9.56 -8.12
CA SER A 79 -3.64 -9.35 -9.46
C SER A 79 -5.14 -9.11 -9.48
N VAL A 80 -5.88 -9.60 -8.47
CA VAL A 80 -7.34 -9.34 -8.36
C VAL A 80 -7.61 -7.84 -8.25
N TRP A 81 -6.71 -7.09 -7.61
CA TRP A 81 -6.87 -5.64 -7.52
C TRP A 81 -6.70 -4.95 -8.89
N GLU A 82 -5.85 -5.47 -9.78
CA GLU A 82 -5.66 -4.91 -11.11
C GLU A 82 -6.96 -4.94 -11.92
N GLU A 83 -7.65 -6.08 -11.91
CA GLU A 83 -8.94 -6.29 -12.57
C GLU A 83 -10.05 -5.44 -11.92
N ILE A 84 -10.16 -5.49 -10.60
CA ILE A 84 -11.18 -4.73 -9.86
C ILE A 84 -11.00 -3.22 -10.06
N ASN A 85 -9.75 -2.73 -10.10
CA ASN A 85 -9.48 -1.32 -10.33
C ASN A 85 -9.92 -0.87 -11.74
N CYS A 86 -9.73 -1.72 -12.76
CA CYS A 86 -10.33 -1.49 -14.10
C CYS A 86 -11.85 -1.34 -14.03
N ASP A 87 -12.56 -2.27 -13.39
CA ASP A 87 -14.02 -2.23 -13.29
C ASP A 87 -14.54 -0.97 -12.57
N ILE A 88 -13.76 -0.44 -11.63
CA ILE A 88 -14.10 0.79 -10.90
C ILE A 88 -13.95 2.02 -11.80
N VAL A 89 -12.88 2.11 -12.58
CA VAL A 89 -12.57 3.32 -13.37
C VAL A 89 -13.10 3.27 -14.81
N GLY A 90 -13.55 2.12 -15.30
CA GLY A 90 -13.91 1.91 -16.72
C GLY A 90 -15.04 2.81 -17.23
N GLY A 91 -15.92 3.29 -16.35
CA GLY A 91 -16.96 4.26 -16.70
C GLY A 91 -16.47 5.71 -16.84
N VAL A 92 -15.25 6.02 -16.41
CA VAL A 92 -14.71 7.40 -16.38
C VAL A 92 -13.35 7.56 -17.04
N CYS A 93 -12.63 6.47 -17.30
CA CYS A 93 -11.31 6.45 -17.90
C CYS A 93 -11.28 5.52 -19.10
N ASN A 94 -10.49 5.88 -20.11
CA ASN A 94 -10.11 4.93 -21.15
C ASN A 94 -9.04 4.00 -20.58
N ILE A 95 -9.38 2.72 -20.43
CA ILE A 95 -8.43 1.72 -19.97
C ILE A 95 -7.61 1.25 -21.17
N ARG A 96 -6.29 1.34 -21.04
CA ARG A 96 -5.33 0.84 -22.02
C ARG A 96 -4.35 -0.07 -21.30
N ASP A 97 -3.71 -0.97 -22.05
CA ASP A 97 -2.74 -1.92 -21.52
C ASP A 97 -3.30 -2.76 -20.35
N GLU A 98 -4.45 -3.42 -20.55
CA GLU A 98 -4.86 -4.52 -19.67
C GLU A 98 -3.87 -5.67 -19.85
N SER A 99 -3.17 -5.99 -18.79
CA SER A 99 -2.07 -6.94 -18.83
C SER A 99 -2.56 -8.38 -18.99
N ASN A 100 -2.78 -8.81 -20.23
CA ASN A 100 -2.98 -10.20 -20.60
C ASN A 100 -1.65 -10.99 -20.61
N GLY A 101 -0.91 -10.97 -19.50
CA GLY A 101 0.23 -11.87 -19.26
C GLY A 101 1.62 -11.46 -19.76
N ASN A 102 1.78 -10.33 -20.48
CA ASN A 102 3.08 -9.81 -20.92
C ASN A 102 3.39 -8.45 -20.28
N HIS A 103 3.87 -8.46 -19.03
CA HIS A 103 4.12 -7.23 -18.27
C HIS A 103 5.52 -6.65 -18.53
N LEU A 104 5.58 -5.33 -18.75
CA LEU A 104 6.74 -4.53 -18.36
C LEU A 104 6.75 -4.44 -16.84
N SER A 105 7.78 -4.96 -16.20
CA SER A 105 7.84 -5.02 -14.73
C SER A 105 7.78 -3.62 -14.11
N GLY A 106 6.76 -3.41 -13.26
CA GLY A 106 6.52 -2.17 -12.53
C GLY A 106 5.21 -1.47 -12.90
N LYS A 107 4.72 -1.67 -14.13
CA LYS A 107 3.46 -1.11 -14.65
C LYS A 107 2.40 -2.20 -14.80
N ASP A 108 1.23 -1.96 -14.22
CA ASP A 108 0.14 -2.92 -14.23
C ASP A 108 -0.99 -2.45 -15.18
N ASN A 109 -1.42 -1.19 -15.08
CA ASN A 109 -2.54 -0.66 -15.88
C ASN A 109 -2.23 0.75 -16.42
N ARG A 110 -2.98 1.19 -17.44
CA ARG A 110 -2.99 2.59 -17.89
C ARG A 110 -4.42 3.15 -17.93
N PHE A 111 -4.64 4.24 -17.21
CA PHE A 111 -5.92 4.96 -17.18
C PHE A 111 -5.76 6.29 -17.90
N ASP A 112 -6.48 6.45 -19.02
CA ASP A 112 -6.27 7.51 -19.99
C ASP A 112 -4.80 7.52 -20.49
N ASN A 113 -3.99 8.46 -19.99
CA ASN A 113 -2.55 8.56 -20.29
C ASN A 113 -1.68 8.39 -19.04
N VAL A 114 -2.26 7.88 -17.95
CA VAL A 114 -1.60 7.71 -16.66
C VAL A 114 -1.30 6.23 -16.41
N ASP A 115 -0.02 5.91 -16.31
CA ASP A 115 0.52 4.60 -16.00
C ASP A 115 0.49 4.35 -14.49
N ILE A 116 -0.05 3.20 -14.09
CA ILE A 116 -0.37 2.85 -12.71
C ILE A 116 0.36 1.57 -12.30
N SER A 117 0.93 1.59 -11.10
CA SER A 117 1.39 0.40 -10.39
C SER A 117 0.37 0.02 -9.32
N ASN A 118 -0.36 -1.07 -9.52
CA ASN A 118 -1.34 -1.58 -8.58
C ASN A 118 -0.66 -2.32 -7.44
N LYS A 119 -1.07 -2.00 -6.22
CA LYS A 119 -0.48 -2.53 -5.00
C LYS A 119 -1.57 -2.85 -4.01
N THR A 120 -1.34 -3.86 -3.19
CA THR A 120 -2.27 -4.20 -2.11
C THR A 120 -1.50 -4.39 -0.82
N ALA A 121 -2.09 -4.00 0.30
CA ALA A 121 -1.48 -4.16 1.62
C ALA A 121 -2.50 -4.57 2.66
N LYS A 122 -2.06 -5.37 3.64
CA LYS A 122 -2.82 -5.62 4.86
C LYS A 122 -2.37 -4.65 5.94
N LYS A 123 -3.33 -3.99 6.57
CA LYS A 123 -3.11 -3.07 7.67
C LYS A 123 -2.77 -3.82 8.96
N SER A 124 -1.77 -3.32 9.69
CA SER A 124 -1.40 -3.76 11.03
C SER A 124 -1.23 -2.54 11.92
N GLY A 125 -2.28 -2.19 12.67
CA GLY A 125 -2.37 -0.88 13.32
C GLY A 125 -2.41 0.22 12.27
N ASN A 126 -1.47 1.19 12.32
CA ASN A 126 -1.33 2.20 11.26
C ASN A 126 -0.30 1.83 10.20
N ASN A 127 0.41 0.71 10.36
CA ASN A 127 1.48 0.33 9.46
C ASN A 127 0.96 -0.58 8.35
N ILE A 128 1.50 -0.36 7.16
CA ILE A 128 1.34 -1.23 6.00
C ILE A 128 2.71 -1.55 5.41
N SER A 129 2.81 -2.73 4.80
CA SER A 129 3.95 -3.12 3.98
C SER A 129 3.50 -3.35 2.55
N ILE A 130 4.17 -2.72 1.60
CA ILE A 130 3.87 -2.83 0.17
C ILE A 130 5.08 -3.45 -0.53
N SER A 131 4.87 -4.57 -1.21
CA SER A 131 5.89 -5.13 -2.09
C SER A 131 5.94 -4.37 -3.41
N SER A 132 7.14 -4.16 -3.94
CA SER A 132 7.36 -3.65 -5.29
C SER A 132 8.02 -4.74 -6.16
N TYR A 133 8.93 -4.39 -7.04
CA TYR A 133 9.65 -5.33 -7.91
C TYR A 133 10.77 -6.11 -7.19
N ARG A 134 11.19 -7.21 -7.82
CA ARG A 134 12.33 -8.03 -7.39
C ARG A 134 13.63 -7.49 -8.00
N LEU A 135 14.68 -7.45 -7.19
CA LEU A 135 15.99 -6.92 -7.56
C LEU A 135 17.04 -8.02 -7.74
N THR A 136 16.59 -9.25 -8.07
CA THR A 136 17.46 -10.43 -8.19
C THR A 136 18.55 -10.31 -9.24
N SER A 137 18.41 -9.39 -10.21
CA SER A 137 19.43 -9.09 -11.22
C SER A 137 20.64 -8.34 -10.65
N VAL A 138 20.47 -7.62 -9.54
CA VAL A 138 21.51 -6.76 -8.95
C VAL A 138 21.89 -7.16 -7.53
N CYS A 139 21.04 -7.91 -6.81
CA CYS A 139 21.36 -8.42 -5.48
C CYS A 139 20.66 -9.75 -5.14
N CYS A 140 21.36 -10.63 -4.44
CA CYS A 140 20.85 -11.90 -3.91
C CYS A 140 21.69 -12.40 -2.72
N ASP A 141 21.30 -13.55 -2.17
CA ASP A 141 21.98 -14.20 -1.05
C ASP A 141 23.42 -14.62 -1.36
N LYS A 142 23.72 -14.96 -2.62
CA LYS A 142 25.05 -15.33 -3.10
C LYS A 142 25.91 -14.13 -3.49
N SER A 143 25.26 -13.04 -3.92
CA SER A 143 25.92 -11.81 -4.37
C SER A 143 25.11 -10.62 -3.86
N PRO A 144 25.49 -10.04 -2.71
CA PRO A 144 24.72 -8.97 -2.09
C PRO A 144 24.56 -7.71 -2.96
N GLY A 145 25.34 -7.56 -4.02
CA GLY A 145 25.35 -6.36 -4.87
C GLY A 145 26.02 -5.18 -4.17
N ASN A 146 25.90 -4.00 -4.76
CA ASN A 146 26.32 -2.74 -4.16
C ASN A 146 25.19 -1.71 -4.22
N ALA A 147 25.27 -0.68 -3.37
CA ALA A 147 24.22 0.31 -3.23
C ALA A 147 23.91 1.03 -4.55
N LYS A 148 24.94 1.38 -5.33
CA LYS A 148 24.78 2.15 -6.57
C LYS A 148 23.95 1.38 -7.61
N ASP A 149 24.27 0.12 -7.85
CA ASP A 149 23.58 -0.69 -8.86
C ASP A 149 22.14 -0.99 -8.44
N ILE A 150 21.91 -1.18 -7.14
CA ILE A 150 20.57 -1.39 -6.58
C ILE A 150 19.71 -0.14 -6.74
N LEU A 151 20.24 1.04 -6.39
CA LEU A 151 19.53 2.31 -6.54
C LEU A 151 19.23 2.62 -8.01
N ALA A 152 20.18 2.36 -8.92
CA ALA A 152 19.97 2.56 -10.35
C ALA A 152 18.88 1.64 -10.92
N GLU A 153 18.81 0.38 -10.48
CA GLU A 153 17.75 -0.54 -10.89
C GLU A 153 16.39 -0.13 -10.33
N ILE A 154 16.33 0.39 -9.09
CA ILE A 154 15.11 0.97 -8.49
C ILE A 154 14.61 2.14 -9.34
N GLU A 155 15.47 3.14 -9.59
CA GLU A 155 15.12 4.34 -10.37
C GLU A 155 14.61 3.98 -11.77
N LYS A 156 15.29 3.05 -12.45
CA LYS A 156 14.89 2.55 -13.76
C LYS A 156 13.48 1.95 -13.74
N ARG A 157 13.13 1.16 -12.72
CA ARG A 157 11.81 0.52 -12.60
C ARG A 157 10.73 1.53 -12.25
N ASP A 158 11.03 2.46 -11.36
CA ASP A 158 10.11 3.56 -10.97
C ASP A 158 9.85 4.51 -12.14
N GLY A 159 10.73 4.55 -13.14
CA GLY A 159 10.51 5.27 -14.41
C GLY A 159 9.28 4.80 -15.22
N THR A 160 8.72 3.62 -14.94
CA THR A 160 7.70 2.97 -15.80
C THR A 160 6.24 3.32 -15.49
N PHE A 161 5.97 4.01 -14.38
CA PHE A 161 4.63 4.42 -13.97
C PHE A 161 4.65 5.84 -13.38
N GLN A 162 3.48 6.40 -13.06
CA GLN A 162 3.34 7.72 -12.43
C GLN A 162 2.75 7.64 -11.02
N TYR A 163 1.84 6.70 -10.76
CA TYR A 163 1.22 6.54 -9.44
C TYR A 163 1.22 5.11 -8.96
N TYR A 164 1.26 4.95 -7.65
CA TYR A 164 0.85 3.74 -6.97
C TYR A 164 -0.65 3.80 -6.69
N SER A 165 -1.41 2.86 -7.25
CA SER A 165 -2.80 2.61 -6.88
C SER A 165 -2.86 1.53 -5.82
N LEU A 166 -3.03 1.95 -4.57
CA LEU A 166 -2.90 1.10 -3.41
C LEU A 166 -4.26 0.78 -2.79
N LEU A 167 -4.60 -0.51 -2.76
CA LEU A 167 -5.72 -1.03 -1.97
C LEU A 167 -5.23 -1.53 -0.60
N VAL A 168 -5.55 -0.81 0.45
CA VAL A 168 -5.31 -1.23 1.83
C VAL A 168 -6.53 -1.97 2.36
N ARG A 169 -6.32 -3.14 2.96
CA ARG A 169 -7.36 -3.89 3.67
C ARG A 169 -7.10 -3.99 5.16
N ASP A 170 -8.16 -3.85 5.94
CA ASP A 170 -8.20 -4.09 7.38
C ASP A 170 -9.19 -5.22 7.67
N GLU A 171 -8.65 -6.40 8.00
CA GLU A 171 -9.43 -7.60 8.28
C GLU A 171 -9.79 -7.63 9.77
N LYS A 172 -11.03 -7.28 10.09
CA LYS A 172 -11.57 -7.14 11.44
C LYS A 172 -12.23 -8.45 11.91
N LYS A 173 -12.70 -8.45 13.16
CA LYS A 173 -13.49 -9.56 13.72
C LYS A 173 -14.80 -9.75 12.95
N HIS A 174 -15.44 -10.91 13.14
CA HIS A 174 -16.74 -11.25 12.55
C HIS A 174 -16.76 -11.18 11.01
N SER A 175 -15.64 -11.53 10.37
CA SER A 175 -15.51 -11.53 8.91
C SER A 175 -15.77 -10.17 8.26
N ILE A 176 -15.57 -9.07 8.99
CA ILE A 176 -15.65 -7.73 8.43
C ILE A 176 -14.31 -7.37 7.79
N ILE A 177 -14.33 -6.83 6.58
CA ILE A 177 -13.14 -6.32 5.90
C ILE A 177 -13.40 -4.88 5.48
N SER A 178 -12.57 -3.95 5.95
CA SER A 178 -12.57 -2.58 5.44
C SER A 178 -11.53 -2.44 4.33
N TYR A 179 -11.91 -1.79 3.25
CA TYR A 179 -11.05 -1.45 2.12
C TYR A 179 -10.90 0.05 2.00
N GLU A 180 -9.67 0.50 1.78
CA GLU A 180 -9.34 1.90 1.51
C GLU A 180 -8.45 1.96 0.27
N TRP A 181 -8.87 2.76 -0.70
CA TRP A 181 -8.13 2.95 -1.95
C TRP A 181 -7.41 4.30 -1.93
N TYR A 182 -6.11 4.26 -2.20
CA TYR A 182 -5.22 5.41 -2.29
C TYR A 182 -4.61 5.50 -3.69
N LEU A 183 -4.40 6.72 -4.17
CA LEU A 183 -3.63 6.99 -5.38
C LEU A 183 -2.49 7.95 -5.04
N ILE A 184 -1.28 7.41 -4.95
CA ILE A 184 -0.13 8.11 -4.40
C ILE A 184 0.89 8.37 -5.52
N PRO A 185 1.33 9.62 -5.73
CA PRO A 185 2.37 9.94 -6.70
C PRO A 185 3.65 9.17 -6.41
N LYS A 186 4.34 8.67 -7.46
CA LYS A 186 5.60 7.92 -7.28
C LYS A 186 6.73 8.76 -6.70
N ASP A 187 6.68 10.08 -6.88
CA ASP A 187 7.68 11.03 -6.41
C ASP A 187 7.44 11.49 -4.97
N HIS A 188 6.41 10.95 -4.32
CA HIS A 188 6.19 11.11 -2.90
C HIS A 188 7.41 10.64 -2.09
N TYR A 189 7.77 11.38 -1.04
CA TYR A 189 9.01 11.14 -0.29
C TYR A 189 9.15 9.72 0.29
N LEU A 190 8.03 9.03 0.53
CA LEU A 190 8.01 7.65 1.03
C LEU A 190 8.61 6.64 0.04
N PHE A 191 8.59 6.97 -1.26
CA PHE A 191 9.10 6.11 -2.33
C PHE A 191 10.47 6.55 -2.84
N LYS A 192 10.95 7.73 -2.41
CA LYS A 192 12.30 8.21 -2.75
C LYS A 192 13.34 7.52 -1.87
N ILE A 193 14.27 6.80 -2.51
CA ILE A 193 15.34 6.08 -1.84
C ILE A 193 16.67 6.69 -2.25
N ASP A 194 17.17 7.64 -1.46
CA ASP A 194 18.45 8.32 -1.76
C ASP A 194 19.67 7.49 -1.35
N ALA A 195 19.50 6.64 -0.33
CA ALA A 195 20.58 5.82 0.22
C ALA A 195 20.03 4.53 0.83
N ILE A 196 20.84 3.47 0.74
CA ILE A 196 20.61 2.17 1.38
C ILE A 196 21.85 1.71 2.10
N THR A 197 21.65 1.01 3.22
CA THR A 197 22.72 0.41 4.03
C THR A 197 22.58 -1.11 4.09
N PRO A 198 23.69 -1.87 4.17
CA PRO A 198 23.63 -3.31 4.31
C PRO A 198 22.87 -3.74 5.57
N LYS A 199 21.89 -4.63 5.41
CA LYS A 199 21.17 -5.27 6.51
C LYS A 199 21.94 -6.52 6.93
N VAL A 200 22.44 -6.54 8.16
CA VAL A 200 23.30 -7.62 8.67
C VAL A 200 22.49 -8.62 9.50
N GLY A 201 22.69 -9.92 9.26
CA GLY A 201 22.05 -10.97 10.04
C GLY A 201 22.55 -10.98 11.48
N LYS A 202 21.62 -11.07 12.44
CA LYS A 202 21.93 -10.94 13.88
C LYS A 202 22.15 -12.29 14.58
N VAL A 203 21.64 -13.39 14.01
CA VAL A 203 21.58 -14.70 14.67
C VAL A 203 21.84 -15.85 13.69
N GLY A 204 22.26 -17.01 14.25
CA GLY A 204 22.39 -18.26 13.52
C GLY A 204 23.47 -18.26 12.43
N LYS A 205 23.26 -19.08 11.39
CA LYS A 205 24.21 -19.26 10.27
C LYS A 205 24.46 -17.99 9.45
N LYS A 206 23.58 -16.99 9.56
CA LYS A 206 23.66 -15.71 8.84
C LYS A 206 24.20 -14.58 9.71
N LYS A 207 24.72 -14.87 10.91
CA LYS A 207 25.26 -13.86 11.80
C LYS A 207 26.45 -13.16 11.12
N SER A 208 26.43 -11.83 11.14
CA SER A 208 27.45 -10.98 10.52
C SER A 208 27.51 -11.03 8.98
N GLU A 209 26.62 -11.79 8.32
CA GLU A 209 26.48 -11.77 6.86
C GLU A 209 25.48 -10.69 6.42
N ILE A 210 25.69 -10.13 5.22
CA ILE A 210 24.70 -9.26 4.58
C ILE A 210 23.52 -10.13 4.13
N VAL A 211 22.35 -9.86 4.68
CA VAL A 211 21.09 -10.58 4.39
C VAL A 211 20.10 -9.74 3.59
N GLY A 212 20.50 -8.51 3.24
CA GLY A 212 19.66 -7.58 2.52
C GLY A 212 20.19 -6.15 2.57
N TRP A 213 19.31 -5.21 2.25
CA TRP A 213 19.56 -3.77 2.30
C TRP A 213 18.38 -3.08 2.97
N GLU A 214 18.62 -1.95 3.62
CA GLU A 214 17.56 -1.19 4.26
C GLU A 214 17.78 0.32 4.14
N SER A 215 16.67 1.05 4.20
CA SER A 215 16.62 2.51 4.31
C SER A 215 15.52 2.89 5.31
N LYS A 216 15.24 4.19 5.44
CA LYS A 216 14.24 4.73 6.37
C LYS A 216 12.84 4.13 6.14
N TYR A 217 12.40 4.04 4.88
CA TYR A 217 11.04 3.65 4.52
C TYR A 217 10.96 2.33 3.75
N CYS A 218 12.07 1.63 3.55
CA CYS A 218 12.07 0.39 2.79
C CYS A 218 13.14 -0.60 3.23
N ASP A 219 12.95 -1.86 2.88
CA ASP A 219 14.01 -2.86 2.92
C ASP A 219 13.92 -3.88 1.79
N ILE A 220 15.05 -4.51 1.53
CA ILE A 220 15.23 -5.62 0.60
C ILE A 220 15.77 -6.76 1.42
N THR A 221 15.12 -7.92 1.40
CA THR A 221 15.59 -9.12 2.13
C THR A 221 15.81 -10.26 1.15
N PHE A 222 17.02 -10.83 1.12
CA PHE A 222 17.40 -11.81 0.09
C PHE A 222 16.60 -13.12 0.17
N SER A 223 16.27 -13.59 1.37
CA SER A 223 15.43 -14.78 1.56
C SER A 223 14.01 -14.61 1.01
N MET A 224 13.59 -13.38 0.71
CA MET A 224 12.29 -13.01 0.17
C MET A 224 12.42 -12.59 -1.31
N SER A 225 13.18 -13.36 -2.09
CA SER A 225 13.39 -13.12 -3.54
C SER A 225 14.04 -11.77 -3.89
N SER A 226 14.82 -11.20 -2.97
CA SER A 226 15.38 -9.84 -3.11
C SER A 226 14.34 -8.80 -3.51
N GLN A 227 13.11 -8.95 -2.99
CA GLN A 227 12.03 -8.02 -3.28
C GLN A 227 12.16 -6.75 -2.45
N LEU A 228 11.89 -5.60 -3.08
CA LEU A 228 11.78 -4.32 -2.40
C LEU A 228 10.45 -4.24 -1.65
N TRP A 229 10.50 -3.87 -0.38
CA TRP A 229 9.34 -3.66 0.48
C TRP A 229 9.35 -2.25 1.05
N TYR A 230 8.30 -1.48 0.78
CA TYR A 230 8.04 -0.20 1.42
C TYR A 230 7.28 -0.41 2.73
N LYS A 231 7.65 0.34 3.76
CA LYS A 231 7.02 0.38 5.09
C LYS A 231 6.46 1.76 5.31
N ILE A 232 5.13 1.86 5.37
CA ILE A 232 4.43 3.13 5.37
C ILE A 232 3.48 3.18 6.57
N ASP A 233 3.47 4.32 7.25
CA ASP A 233 2.37 4.67 8.16
C ASP A 233 1.24 5.29 7.34
N ILE A 234 0.04 4.73 7.42
CA ILE A 234 -1.11 5.16 6.61
C ILE A 234 -1.49 6.62 6.84
N ARG A 235 -1.11 7.20 7.99
CA ARG A 235 -1.33 8.62 8.30
C ARG A 235 -0.54 9.55 7.39
N GLU A 236 0.61 9.09 6.88
CA GLU A 236 1.47 9.86 5.97
C GLU A 236 0.89 9.95 4.54
N ILE A 237 -0.07 9.08 4.21
CA ILE A 237 -0.70 9.01 2.88
C ILE A 237 -2.21 9.29 2.92
N ALA A 238 -2.74 9.73 4.07
CA ALA A 238 -4.17 9.90 4.28
C ALA A 238 -4.82 10.87 3.28
N GLN A 239 -4.09 11.92 2.86
CA GLN A 239 -4.53 12.90 1.87
C GLN A 239 -4.76 12.32 0.47
N TYR A 240 -4.15 11.17 0.16
CA TYR A 240 -4.28 10.48 -1.12
C TYR A 240 -5.43 9.48 -1.17
N LYS A 241 -6.21 9.37 -0.09
CA LYS A 241 -7.37 8.48 -0.04
C LYS A 241 -8.44 8.93 -1.03
N LEU A 242 -8.87 8.00 -1.88
CA LEU A 242 -9.91 8.21 -2.87
C LEU A 242 -11.26 7.73 -2.37
N CYS A 243 -11.35 6.46 -1.99
CA CYS A 243 -12.59 5.79 -1.61
C CYS A 243 -12.36 4.82 -0.45
N SER A 244 -13.43 4.48 0.27
CA SER A 244 -13.41 3.37 1.21
C SER A 244 -14.76 2.68 1.35
N THR A 245 -14.74 1.39 1.68
CA THR A 245 -15.96 0.62 1.95
C THR A 245 -15.70 -0.43 3.01
N GLU A 246 -16.75 -0.91 3.64
CA GLU A 246 -16.70 -2.01 4.60
C GLU A 246 -17.63 -3.13 4.14
N ILE A 247 -17.11 -4.34 4.14
CA ILE A 247 -17.80 -5.53 3.66
C ILE A 247 -17.97 -6.51 4.81
N ASN A 248 -19.21 -6.96 5.02
CA ASN A 248 -19.46 -8.15 5.82
C ASN A 248 -19.25 -9.40 4.95
N ASN A 249 -18.07 -9.98 5.06
CA ASN A 249 -17.68 -11.16 4.29
C ASN A 249 -18.21 -12.48 4.90
N GLY A 250 -18.95 -12.42 6.01
CA GLY A 250 -19.56 -13.58 6.67
C GLY A 250 -20.83 -14.11 5.99
N ASN A 251 -21.44 -13.32 5.10
CA ASN A 251 -22.65 -13.72 4.39
C ASN A 251 -22.39 -14.91 3.43
N PRO A 252 -23.39 -15.80 3.22
CA PRO A 252 -23.32 -16.85 2.22
C PRO A 252 -22.97 -16.28 0.83
N LYS A 253 -22.16 -17.03 0.08
CA LYS A 253 -21.72 -16.62 -1.26
C LYS A 253 -22.65 -17.19 -2.31
N ILE A 254 -22.87 -16.39 -3.36
CA ILE A 254 -23.56 -16.84 -4.56
C ILE A 254 -22.62 -17.80 -5.29
N ASN A 255 -23.09 -19.00 -5.58
CA ASN A 255 -22.33 -19.98 -6.35
C ASN A 255 -22.57 -19.82 -7.87
N TYR A 256 -21.70 -20.42 -8.69
CA TYR A 256 -21.78 -20.30 -10.14
C TYR A 256 -23.09 -20.84 -10.76
N SER A 257 -23.72 -21.85 -10.16
CA SER A 257 -25.02 -22.35 -10.63
C SER A 257 -26.12 -21.30 -10.43
N GLN A 258 -26.15 -20.64 -9.27
CA GLN A 258 -27.08 -19.55 -9.00
C GLN A 258 -26.90 -18.39 -9.99
N ILE A 259 -25.64 -18.04 -10.30
CA ILE A 259 -25.31 -17.03 -11.32
C ILE A 259 -25.86 -17.46 -12.69
N PHE A 260 -25.53 -18.66 -13.14
CA PHE A 260 -25.97 -19.18 -14.45
C PHE A 260 -27.49 -19.16 -14.60
N HIS A 261 -28.23 -19.61 -13.58
CA HIS A 261 -29.69 -19.61 -13.63
C HIS A 261 -30.29 -18.19 -13.54
N SER A 262 -29.66 -17.26 -12.82
CA SER A 262 -30.15 -15.88 -12.69
C SER A 262 -30.11 -15.14 -14.04
N PHE A 263 -29.07 -15.35 -14.84
CA PHE A 263 -28.94 -14.71 -16.16
C PHE A 263 -29.74 -15.43 -17.26
N ASN A 264 -29.86 -16.76 -17.21
CA ASN A 264 -30.66 -17.49 -18.21
C ASN A 264 -32.18 -17.23 -18.06
N ASN A 265 -32.66 -17.03 -16.85
CA ASN A 265 -34.06 -16.68 -16.63
C ASN A 265 -34.37 -15.23 -17.03
N ALA A 266 -33.38 -14.32 -16.95
CA ALA A 266 -33.53 -12.95 -17.43
C ALA A 266 -33.62 -12.89 -18.96
N SER A 267 -32.89 -13.74 -19.68
CA SER A 267 -32.91 -13.81 -21.15
C SER A 267 -34.20 -14.41 -21.73
N ASN A 268 -34.97 -15.17 -20.95
CA ASN A 268 -36.26 -15.75 -21.38
C ASN A 268 -37.46 -14.83 -21.08
N ALA A 269 -37.22 -13.64 -20.52
CA ALA A 269 -38.24 -12.66 -20.19
C ALA A 269 -38.24 -11.42 -21.12
N ILE A 270 -37.48 -11.48 -22.23
CA ILE A 270 -37.44 -10.46 -23.29
C ILE A 270 -38.14 -11.01 -24.53
#